data_AF-A0A8H3N4C2-F1
#
_entry.id   AF-A0A8H3N4C2-F1
#
_cell.length_a   1.000
_cell.length_b   1.000
_cell.length_c   1.000
_cell.angle_alpha   90.00
_cell.angle_beta   90.00
_cell.angle_gamma   90.00
#
_symmetry.space_group_name_H-M   'P 1'
#
loop_
_entity.id
_entity.type
_entity.pdbx_description
1 polymer ?
#
loop_
_entity_poly.entity_id
_entity_poly.type
_entity_poly.pdbx_seq_one_letter_code
_entity_poly.pdbx_strand_id
1 'polypeptide(L)'
;MPTRRSHKKSRNGCEQCKKRRVKCNEQDPCSNCSARGMHCSYERRSSPLSRGYGSDISMSNSASEVRDDRTCPNSGPSSLREDVYGSFYQKMTKLALSSEWTGRDPELMHHYSLYTSRSIARRLEMQEVWQVDIPTIAYSYEFLMHGILALSSLHIAYSCPEKYSSYLKSSRYHITLALPSFRKALLSPTAENCCALFASSSIIMVYTFASPAEPDSPGISATLNSVIELFKLCRGIMALESFMVTIQNSPLRPLFRQEFAVPISVAKEEPNNLFSDIGIQLQQLTYFVEAEVPDLEQRTACSHALHQLEFSFKCIENAELPLECGMIYIWPLSVREDFIFLSKEMNVAALVLMAYYSAQLCAFRDYWFVGQRAQMLFSEIAAALPGRLSTWLDWPKNVIYHDLGM
;
A
#
# COMPACT_ATOMS: atom_id res chain seq x y z
N MET A 1 -33.16 46.23 -45.04
CA MET A 1 -33.72 45.56 -43.85
C MET A 1 -32.63 44.72 -43.19
N PRO A 2 -32.34 44.84 -41.88
CA PRO A 2 -31.24 44.11 -41.28
C PRO A 2 -31.53 42.61 -41.27
N THR A 3 -30.64 41.84 -41.88
CA THR A 3 -30.67 40.37 -41.89
C THR A 3 -30.59 39.83 -40.47
N ARG A 4 -31.59 39.04 -40.06
CA ARG A 4 -31.60 38.33 -38.77
C ARG A 4 -30.39 37.41 -38.69
N ARG A 5 -29.46 37.71 -37.77
CA ARG A 5 -28.34 36.82 -37.43
C ARG A 5 -28.89 35.46 -36.99
N SER A 6 -28.38 34.38 -37.58
CA SER A 6 -28.72 33.03 -37.12
C SER A 6 -28.03 32.79 -35.77
N HIS A 7 -28.81 32.43 -34.75
CA HIS A 7 -28.28 32.13 -33.43
C HIS A 7 -28.12 30.62 -33.26
N LYS A 8 -26.95 30.19 -32.78
CA LYS A 8 -26.67 28.81 -32.37
C LYS A 8 -27.62 28.46 -31.20
N LYS A 9 -28.52 27.51 -31.42
CA LYS A 9 -29.48 27.05 -30.40
C LYS A 9 -28.70 26.47 -29.21
N SER A 10 -28.93 26.99 -28.01
CA SER A 10 -28.47 26.33 -26.77
C SER A 10 -29.24 25.01 -26.63
N ARG A 11 -28.53 23.89 -26.70
CA ARG A 11 -29.12 22.55 -26.59
C ARG A 11 -29.61 22.29 -25.16
N ASN A 12 -28.92 22.86 -24.16
CA ASN A 12 -29.17 22.57 -22.76
C ASN A 12 -29.88 23.68 -21.99
N GLY A 13 -30.32 24.76 -22.62
CA GLY A 13 -30.93 25.91 -21.94
C GLY A 13 -32.13 25.60 -21.04
N CYS A 14 -32.32 26.42 -20.01
CA CYS A 14 -33.41 26.27 -19.03
C CYS A 14 -34.80 26.36 -19.69
N GLU A 15 -35.82 25.79 -19.05
CA GLU A 15 -37.17 25.72 -19.64
C GLU A 15 -37.76 27.09 -19.95
N GLN A 16 -37.51 28.09 -19.09
CA GLN A 16 -38.03 29.44 -19.31
C GLN A 16 -37.37 30.13 -20.51
N CYS A 17 -36.06 29.94 -20.70
CA CYS A 17 -35.36 30.47 -21.86
C CYS A 17 -35.79 29.76 -23.15
N LYS A 18 -36.04 28.44 -23.09
CA LYS A 18 -36.59 27.64 -24.20
C LYS A 18 -38.00 28.09 -24.59
N LYS A 19 -38.91 28.23 -23.61
CA LYS A 19 -40.28 28.75 -23.83
C LYS A 19 -40.27 30.14 -24.47
N ARG A 20 -39.37 31.00 -24.02
CA ARG A 20 -39.22 32.38 -24.54
C ARG A 20 -38.42 32.47 -25.84
N ARG A 21 -37.86 31.36 -26.33
CA ARG A 21 -37.02 31.30 -27.55
C ARG A 21 -35.84 32.28 -27.50
N VAL A 22 -35.24 32.47 -26.31
CA VAL A 22 -34.03 33.28 -26.09
C VAL A 22 -32.84 32.41 -25.72
N LYS A 23 -31.61 32.88 -25.95
CA LYS A 23 -30.39 32.14 -25.60
C LYS A 23 -30.26 32.05 -24.07
N CYS A 24 -30.09 30.83 -23.56
CA CYS A 24 -29.74 30.59 -22.17
C CYS A 24 -28.21 30.58 -22.02
N ASN A 25 -27.70 31.12 -20.92
CA ASN A 25 -26.28 31.05 -20.58
C ASN A 25 -25.91 29.81 -19.76
N GLU A 26 -26.87 28.91 -19.50
CA GLU A 26 -26.65 27.60 -18.86
C GLU A 26 -26.02 27.66 -17.46
N GLN A 27 -26.03 28.83 -16.81
CA GLN A 27 -25.67 29.05 -15.41
C GLN A 27 -26.90 28.90 -14.50
N ASP A 28 -26.69 28.62 -13.21
CA ASP A 28 -27.77 28.43 -12.24
C ASP A 28 -27.76 29.51 -11.13
N PRO A 29 -28.84 30.30 -10.96
CA PRO A 29 -29.90 30.54 -11.95
C PRO A 29 -29.37 31.27 -13.20
N CYS A 30 -30.00 31.05 -14.35
CA CYS A 30 -29.52 31.65 -15.59
C CYS A 30 -29.81 33.16 -15.59
N SER A 31 -28.88 33.98 -16.11
CA SER A 31 -28.95 35.44 -15.99
C SER A 31 -30.22 36.06 -16.60
N ASN A 32 -30.78 35.42 -17.63
CA ASN A 32 -32.02 35.86 -18.28
C ASN A 32 -33.29 35.59 -17.45
N CYS A 33 -33.24 34.63 -16.53
CA CYS A 33 -34.31 34.37 -15.56
C CYS A 33 -34.14 35.27 -14.34
N SER A 34 -32.90 35.39 -13.83
CA SER A 34 -32.58 36.26 -12.69
C SER A 34 -32.90 37.73 -12.97
N ALA A 35 -32.51 38.25 -14.13
CA ALA A 35 -32.81 39.64 -14.52
C ALA A 35 -34.31 39.96 -14.65
N ARG A 36 -35.18 38.94 -14.72
CA ARG A 36 -36.63 39.10 -14.82
C ARG A 36 -37.37 38.61 -13.58
N GLY A 37 -36.66 38.19 -12.52
CA GLY A 37 -37.27 37.65 -11.31
C GLY A 37 -38.15 36.42 -11.55
N MET A 38 -37.84 35.60 -12.56
CA MET A 38 -38.62 34.40 -12.87
C MET A 38 -37.91 33.14 -12.37
N HIS A 39 -38.67 32.18 -11.85
CA HIS A 39 -38.15 30.87 -11.41
C HIS A 39 -37.43 30.15 -12.56
N CYS A 40 -36.13 29.91 -12.39
CA CYS A 40 -35.30 29.20 -13.36
C CYS A 40 -35.44 27.68 -13.15
N SER A 41 -35.52 26.88 -14.22
CA SER A 41 -35.60 25.41 -14.06
C SER A 41 -34.30 24.78 -13.57
N TYR A 42 -33.20 25.54 -13.52
CA TYR A 42 -31.95 25.10 -12.90
C TYR A 42 -31.96 25.22 -11.38
N GLU A 43 -32.78 26.11 -10.79
CA GLU A 43 -32.85 26.33 -9.33
C GLU A 43 -33.31 25.10 -8.53
N ARG A 44 -33.85 24.07 -9.19
CA ARG A 44 -34.21 22.79 -8.54
C ARG A 44 -33.12 21.72 -8.60
N ARG A 45 -31.99 21.99 -9.26
CA ARG A 45 -30.87 21.03 -9.41
C ARG A 45 -29.71 21.29 -8.44
N SER A 46 -29.83 22.28 -7.58
CA SER A 46 -28.81 22.71 -6.63
C SER A 46 -29.34 22.70 -5.19
N SER A 47 -29.22 21.54 -4.54
CA SER A 47 -28.84 21.52 -3.13
C SER A 47 -27.59 20.66 -3.06
N PRO A 48 -26.41 21.28 -2.85
CA PRO A 48 -25.92 21.34 -1.49
C PRO A 48 -25.42 22.74 -1.02
N LEU A 49 -25.80 23.03 0.23
CA LEU A 49 -25.02 23.67 1.32
C LEU A 49 -24.93 25.21 1.43
N SER A 50 -25.34 25.66 2.63
CA SER A 50 -24.70 26.67 3.50
C SER A 50 -24.85 28.18 3.19
N ARG A 51 -25.56 28.90 4.06
CA ARG A 51 -25.04 29.92 5.02
C ARG A 51 -26.16 30.85 5.54
N GLY A 52 -26.07 31.25 6.82
CA GLY A 52 -26.66 32.50 7.29
C GLY A 52 -27.22 32.47 8.71
N TYR A 53 -26.36 32.72 9.68
CA TYR A 53 -26.69 33.17 11.04
C TYR A 53 -27.55 34.45 11.01
N GLY A 54 -28.50 34.56 11.92
CA GLY A 54 -29.24 35.79 12.19
C GLY A 54 -30.59 35.54 12.86
N SER A 55 -30.61 35.72 14.17
CA SER A 55 -31.75 35.86 15.09
C SER A 55 -32.90 36.73 14.53
N ASP A 56 -34.17 36.61 14.91
CA ASP A 56 -34.71 36.70 16.28
C ASP A 56 -36.25 36.53 16.25
N ILE A 57 -36.83 36.20 17.43
CA ILE A 57 -38.17 36.64 17.93
C ILE A 57 -39.43 35.90 17.41
N SER A 58 -39.90 34.96 18.27
CA SER A 58 -41.23 34.87 18.95
C SER A 58 -42.47 35.47 18.26
N MET A 59 -43.70 34.96 18.35
CA MET A 59 -44.42 34.38 19.50
C MET A 59 -45.86 34.07 19.02
N SER A 60 -46.50 33.00 19.57
CA SER A 60 -47.93 32.92 20.00
C SER A 60 -49.08 33.31 19.01
N ASN A 61 -50.32 32.84 19.06
CA ASN A 61 -51.07 31.94 19.94
C ASN A 61 -52.41 31.61 19.22
N SER A 62 -52.92 30.41 19.48
CA SER A 62 -54.29 30.13 19.95
C SER A 62 -55.53 30.70 19.23
N ALA A 63 -56.35 29.74 18.81
CA ALA A 63 -57.70 29.47 19.34
C ALA A 63 -58.97 29.89 18.55
N SER A 64 -59.81 28.86 18.45
CA SER A 64 -61.29 28.84 18.59
C SER A 64 -62.16 28.92 17.33
N GLU A 65 -62.66 27.73 16.99
CA GLU A 65 -64.07 27.35 16.80
C GLU A 65 -65.11 28.46 16.58
N VAL A 66 -65.90 28.35 15.50
CA VAL A 66 -67.38 28.26 15.56
C VAL A 66 -67.88 27.43 14.36
N ARG A 67 -68.81 26.51 14.65
CA ARG A 67 -69.54 25.62 13.74
C ARG A 67 -70.55 26.40 12.88
N ASP A 68 -70.80 25.96 11.65
CA ASP A 68 -72.20 25.73 11.24
C ASP A 68 -72.34 24.69 10.13
N ASP A 69 -73.43 23.95 10.23
CA ASP A 69 -73.83 22.69 9.61
C ASP A 69 -74.56 22.91 8.28
N ARG A 70 -74.15 22.23 7.19
CA ARG A 70 -75.06 21.74 6.13
C ARG A 70 -74.51 20.50 5.43
N THR A 71 -75.36 19.49 5.41
CA THR A 71 -75.22 18.11 4.97
C THR A 71 -75.14 17.98 3.43
N CYS A 72 -74.25 17.13 2.92
CA CYS A 72 -74.63 15.96 2.11
C CYS A 72 -73.43 15.02 1.86
N PRO A 73 -73.62 13.69 1.93
CA PRO A 73 -72.56 12.70 1.87
C PRO A 73 -72.29 12.25 0.43
N ASN A 74 -71.02 12.11 0.05
CA ASN A 74 -70.68 11.10 -0.94
C ASN A 74 -69.27 10.54 -0.73
N SER A 75 -69.27 9.22 -0.78
CA SER A 75 -68.24 8.23 -0.58
C SER A 75 -67.05 8.35 -1.55
N GLY A 76 -65.86 8.17 -0.98
CA GLY A 76 -64.70 7.65 -1.70
C GLY A 76 -63.65 7.21 -0.68
N PRO A 77 -63.32 5.91 -0.57
CA PRO A 77 -62.18 5.51 0.24
C PRO A 77 -60.93 5.92 -0.53
N SER A 78 -60.38 7.09 -0.19
CA SER A 78 -59.03 7.46 -0.60
C SER A 78 -58.09 6.51 0.11
N SER A 79 -57.84 5.37 -0.54
CA SER A 79 -56.92 4.33 -0.12
C SER A 79 -55.66 4.98 0.44
N LEU A 80 -55.33 4.62 1.67
CA LEU A 80 -53.97 4.63 2.17
C LEU A 80 -53.13 3.80 1.20
N ARG A 81 -52.70 4.40 0.08
CA ARG A 81 -51.50 3.94 -0.60
C ARG A 81 -50.40 4.31 0.35
N GLU A 82 -50.10 3.41 1.29
CA GLU A 82 -48.79 3.38 1.92
C GLU A 82 -47.79 3.65 0.79
N ASP A 83 -46.98 4.68 0.98
CA ASP A 83 -45.94 5.03 0.03
C ASP A 83 -44.86 3.94 0.12
N VAL A 84 -45.19 2.76 -0.43
CA VAL A 84 -44.33 1.58 -0.46
C VAL A 84 -43.03 1.93 -1.16
N TYR A 85 -43.08 2.85 -2.14
CA TYR A 85 -41.90 3.39 -2.79
C TYR A 85 -41.11 4.32 -1.89
N GLY A 86 -41.75 5.21 -1.14
CA GLY A 86 -41.09 6.07 -0.14
C GLY A 86 -40.45 5.29 1.01
N SER A 87 -41.12 4.28 1.54
CA SER A 87 -40.60 3.43 2.62
C SER A 87 -39.48 2.49 2.11
N PHE A 88 -39.63 1.94 0.90
CA PHE A 88 -38.58 1.19 0.23
C PHE A 88 -37.38 2.08 -0.08
N TYR A 89 -37.58 3.30 -0.60
CA TYR A 89 -36.52 4.26 -0.87
C TYR A 89 -35.81 4.70 0.41
N GLN A 90 -36.52 4.98 1.49
CA GLN A 90 -35.91 5.28 2.79
C GLN A 90 -35.14 4.09 3.35
N LYS A 91 -35.68 2.87 3.25
CA LYS A 91 -35.00 1.65 3.70
C LYS A 91 -33.74 1.39 2.88
N MET A 92 -33.83 1.51 1.55
CA MET A 92 -32.69 1.35 0.63
C MET A 92 -31.68 2.49 0.77
N THR A 93 -32.11 3.73 1.03
CA THR A 93 -31.21 4.87 1.29
C THR A 93 -30.50 4.70 2.63
N LYS A 94 -31.16 4.18 3.65
CA LYS A 94 -30.55 3.89 4.95
C LYS A 94 -29.54 2.73 4.85
N LEU A 95 -29.84 1.71 4.03
CA LEU A 95 -28.90 0.63 3.68
C LEU A 95 -27.73 1.12 2.82
N ALA A 96 -27.99 2.01 1.86
CA ALA A 96 -26.97 2.60 0.99
C ALA A 96 -26.11 3.64 1.71
N LEU A 97 -26.62 4.34 2.72
CA LEU A 97 -25.82 5.25 3.55
C LEU A 97 -24.99 4.50 4.60
N SER A 98 -25.39 3.29 5.00
CA SER A 98 -24.55 2.39 5.82
C SER A 98 -23.42 1.74 5.03
N SER A 99 -23.53 1.72 3.70
CA SER A 99 -22.47 1.32 2.77
C SER A 99 -21.93 2.58 2.11
N GLU A 100 -21.07 3.32 2.80
CA GLU A 100 -20.31 4.39 2.15
C GLU A 100 -19.55 3.77 0.96
N TRP A 101 -20.09 3.91 -0.26
CA TRP A 101 -19.32 3.74 -1.49
C TRP A 101 -18.29 4.86 -1.49
N THR A 102 -17.22 4.67 -0.73
CA THR A 102 -16.03 5.48 -0.88
C THR A 102 -15.43 5.03 -2.20
N GLY A 103 -15.40 5.91 -3.21
CA GLY A 103 -14.78 5.58 -4.51
C GLY A 103 -13.29 5.21 -4.41
N ARG A 104 -12.73 5.24 -3.20
CA ARG A 104 -11.34 4.96 -2.85
C ARG A 104 -11.01 3.48 -3.01
N ASP A 105 -11.77 2.56 -2.43
CA ASP A 105 -11.40 1.13 -2.51
C ASP A 105 -11.40 0.61 -3.97
N PRO A 106 -12.41 0.94 -4.81
CA PRO A 106 -12.36 0.62 -6.24
C PRO A 106 -11.22 1.31 -6.99
N GLU A 107 -10.89 2.57 -6.66
CA GLU A 107 -9.73 3.28 -7.24
C GLU A 107 -8.41 2.57 -6.89
N LEU A 108 -8.23 2.20 -5.62
CA LEU A 108 -7.05 1.49 -5.14
C LEU A 108 -6.93 0.11 -5.79
N MET A 109 -8.03 -0.63 -5.92
CA MET A 109 -8.03 -1.93 -6.59
C MET A 109 -7.71 -1.78 -8.08
N HIS A 110 -8.28 -0.78 -8.75
CA HIS A 110 -7.96 -0.47 -10.15
C HIS A 110 -6.48 -0.13 -10.34
N HIS A 111 -5.93 0.72 -9.47
CA HIS A 111 -4.51 1.08 -9.49
C HIS A 111 -3.62 -0.13 -9.19
N TYR A 112 -4.06 -1.04 -8.31
CA TYR A 112 -3.33 -2.27 -8.03
C TYR A 112 -3.22 -3.16 -9.26
N SER A 113 -4.36 -3.42 -9.90
CA SER A 113 -4.44 -4.27 -11.08
C SER A 113 -3.61 -3.73 -12.24
N LEU A 114 -3.52 -2.40 -12.42
CA LEU A 114 -2.78 -1.83 -13.56
C LEU A 114 -1.31 -1.52 -13.29
N TYR A 115 -0.99 -1.07 -12.08
CA TYR A 115 0.33 -0.48 -11.79
C TYR A 115 1.05 -1.17 -10.63
N THR A 116 0.41 -1.31 -9.46
CA THR A 116 1.11 -1.83 -8.26
C THR A 116 1.57 -3.26 -8.43
N SER A 117 0.72 -4.16 -8.92
CA SER A 117 1.06 -5.57 -9.18
C SER A 117 2.26 -5.74 -10.12
N ARG A 118 2.39 -4.86 -11.13
CA ARG A 118 3.51 -4.87 -12.08
C ARG A 118 4.77 -4.22 -11.54
N SER A 119 4.65 -3.37 -10.51
CA SER A 119 5.79 -2.66 -9.91
C SER A 119 6.61 -3.52 -8.95
N ILE A 120 6.09 -4.69 -8.55
CA ILE A 120 6.68 -5.59 -7.54
C ILE A 120 7.16 -6.93 -8.12
N ALA A 121 7.17 -7.06 -9.46
CA ALA A 121 7.73 -8.20 -10.17
C ALA A 121 8.21 -7.75 -11.56
N ARG A 122 9.29 -8.35 -12.08
CA ARG A 122 9.84 -7.99 -13.39
C ARG A 122 9.52 -9.03 -14.48
N ARG A 123 9.46 -10.30 -14.11
CA ARG A 123 9.13 -11.41 -15.02
C ARG A 123 7.62 -11.52 -15.22
N LEU A 124 7.23 -11.79 -16.47
CA LEU A 124 5.82 -11.86 -16.86
C LEU A 124 5.02 -12.87 -16.05
N GLU A 125 5.57 -14.06 -15.81
CA GLU A 125 4.91 -15.11 -15.01
C GLU A 125 4.66 -14.69 -13.55
N MET A 126 5.57 -13.93 -12.94
CA MET A 126 5.38 -13.43 -11.57
C MET A 126 4.41 -12.24 -11.57
N GLN A 127 4.49 -11.36 -12.57
CA GLN A 127 3.53 -10.27 -12.74
C GLN A 127 2.11 -10.78 -12.89
N GLU A 128 1.90 -11.89 -13.61
CA GLU A 128 0.61 -12.54 -13.74
C GLU A 128 0.06 -13.00 -12.39
N VAL A 129 0.89 -13.64 -11.56
CA VAL A 129 0.50 -14.05 -10.19
C VAL A 129 0.06 -12.84 -9.35
N TRP A 130 0.83 -11.76 -9.37
CA TRP A 130 0.48 -10.54 -8.63
C TRP A 130 -0.75 -9.84 -9.20
N GLN A 131 -0.97 -9.89 -10.51
CA GLN A 131 -2.05 -9.17 -11.18
C GLN A 131 -3.39 -9.93 -11.15
N VAL A 132 -3.36 -11.27 -11.14
CA VAL A 132 -4.53 -12.14 -11.34
C VAL A 132 -4.75 -13.08 -10.16
N ASP A 133 -3.78 -13.94 -9.84
CA ASP A 133 -3.97 -15.02 -8.87
C ASP A 133 -4.17 -14.47 -7.44
N ILE A 134 -3.31 -13.55 -7.01
CA ILE A 134 -3.37 -12.97 -5.66
C ILE A 134 -4.69 -12.20 -5.42
N PRO A 135 -5.16 -11.32 -6.33
CA PRO A 135 -6.50 -10.74 -6.23
C PRO A 135 -7.62 -11.76 -6.19
N THR A 136 -7.52 -12.84 -6.98
CA THR A 136 -8.53 -13.91 -7.00
C THR A 136 -8.61 -14.64 -5.67
N ILE A 137 -7.46 -14.93 -5.05
CA ILE A 137 -7.40 -15.48 -3.69
C ILE A 137 -8.03 -14.49 -2.70
N ALA A 138 -7.77 -13.19 -2.85
CA ALA A 138 -8.24 -12.15 -1.94
C ALA A 138 -9.78 -12.03 -1.86
N TYR A 139 -10.53 -12.56 -2.83
CA TYR A 139 -12.00 -12.59 -2.77
C TYR A 139 -12.54 -13.34 -1.56
N SER A 140 -11.79 -14.34 -1.09
CA SER A 140 -12.18 -15.18 0.05
C SER A 140 -11.53 -14.75 1.37
N TYR A 141 -10.60 -13.79 1.35
CA TYR A 141 -9.78 -13.42 2.51
C TYR A 141 -9.65 -11.91 2.66
N GLU A 142 -10.45 -11.33 3.55
CA GLU A 142 -10.50 -9.87 3.80
C GLU A 142 -9.13 -9.28 4.17
N PHE A 143 -8.32 -10.01 4.95
CA PHE A 143 -6.98 -9.53 5.33
C PHE A 143 -6.05 -9.36 4.13
N LEU A 144 -6.15 -10.26 3.14
CA LEU A 144 -5.36 -10.17 1.92
C LEU A 144 -5.85 -9.01 1.06
N MET A 145 -7.17 -8.84 0.92
CA MET A 145 -7.76 -7.72 0.19
C MET A 145 -7.32 -6.38 0.79
N HIS A 146 -7.40 -6.23 2.11
CA HIS A 146 -6.89 -5.02 2.77
C HIS A 146 -5.38 -4.83 2.58
N GLY A 147 -4.57 -5.90 2.57
CA GLY A 147 -3.16 -5.82 2.22
C GLY A 147 -2.92 -5.26 0.81
N ILE A 148 -3.67 -5.78 -0.19
CA ILE A 148 -3.63 -5.31 -1.59
C ILE A 148 -3.94 -3.82 -1.67
N LEU A 149 -5.03 -3.38 -1.03
CA LEU A 149 -5.46 -1.97 -1.03
C LEU A 149 -4.44 -1.08 -0.29
N ALA A 150 -3.87 -1.55 0.81
CA ALA A 150 -2.85 -0.83 1.56
C ALA A 150 -1.60 -0.57 0.70
N LEU A 151 -1.07 -1.63 0.07
CA LEU A 151 0.10 -1.53 -0.80
C LEU A 151 -0.17 -0.67 -2.03
N SER A 152 -1.36 -0.78 -2.61
CA SER A 152 -1.77 0.07 -3.73
C SER A 152 -1.82 1.54 -3.36
N SER A 153 -2.44 1.85 -2.22
CA SER A 153 -2.52 3.22 -1.70
C SER A 153 -1.12 3.79 -1.44
N LEU A 154 -0.22 2.99 -0.88
CA LEU A 154 1.17 3.39 -0.66
C LEU A 154 1.94 3.66 -1.97
N HIS A 155 1.71 2.84 -3.00
CA HIS A 155 2.29 3.05 -4.33
C HIS A 155 1.76 4.32 -5.00
N ILE A 156 0.48 4.67 -4.83
CA ILE A 156 -0.06 5.96 -5.29
C ILE A 156 0.58 7.10 -4.50
N ALA A 157 0.74 6.98 -3.18
CA ALA A 157 1.39 8.00 -2.36
C ALA A 157 2.80 8.30 -2.87
N TYR A 158 3.57 7.26 -3.22
CA TYR A 158 4.88 7.39 -3.85
C TYR A 158 4.81 8.09 -5.22
N SER A 159 3.86 7.68 -6.08
CA SER A 159 3.75 8.17 -7.45
C SER A 159 3.15 9.58 -7.55
N CYS A 160 2.39 10.02 -6.54
CA CYS A 160 1.67 11.29 -6.52
C CYS A 160 2.00 12.10 -5.25
N PRO A 161 3.14 12.81 -5.20
CA PRO A 161 3.57 13.56 -4.01
C PRO A 161 2.53 14.58 -3.50
N GLU A 162 1.77 15.20 -4.41
CA GLU A 162 0.70 16.16 -4.07
C GLU A 162 -0.39 15.57 -3.17
N LYS A 163 -0.64 14.26 -3.26
CA LYS A 163 -1.67 13.54 -2.50
C LYS A 163 -1.07 12.58 -1.47
N TYR A 164 0.23 12.65 -1.24
CA TYR A 164 0.99 11.74 -0.39
C TYR A 164 0.32 11.49 0.97
N SER A 165 -0.03 12.55 1.70
CA SER A 165 -0.62 12.45 3.04
C SER A 165 -1.97 11.73 3.06
N SER A 166 -2.80 11.95 2.03
CA SER A 166 -4.14 11.36 1.91
C SER A 166 -4.07 9.87 1.63
N TYR A 167 -3.21 9.45 0.69
CA TYR A 167 -3.03 8.03 0.38
C TYR A 167 -2.21 7.31 1.46
N LEU A 168 -1.24 7.95 2.10
CA LEU A 168 -0.55 7.35 3.26
C LEU A 168 -1.54 7.07 4.41
N LYS A 169 -2.50 7.96 4.66
CA LYS A 169 -3.57 7.71 5.64
C LYS A 169 -4.45 6.53 5.25
N SER A 170 -4.82 6.41 3.96
CA SER A 170 -5.61 5.28 3.45
C SER A 170 -4.84 3.95 3.48
N SER A 171 -3.56 3.98 3.13
CA SER A 171 -2.62 2.87 3.27
C SER A 171 -2.59 2.35 4.71
N ARG A 172 -2.39 3.25 5.68
CA ARG A 172 -2.40 2.93 7.11
C ARG A 172 -3.75 2.38 7.57
N TYR A 173 -4.85 2.96 7.10
CA TYR A 173 -6.19 2.45 7.41
C TYR A 173 -6.35 0.98 7.01
N HIS A 174 -6.04 0.62 5.77
CA HIS A 174 -6.19 -0.77 5.32
C HIS A 174 -5.21 -1.73 5.99
N ILE A 175 -3.94 -1.36 6.20
CA ILE A 175 -3.00 -2.27 6.88
C ILE A 175 -3.43 -2.52 8.34
N THR A 176 -4.00 -1.52 9.02
CA THR A 176 -4.56 -1.68 10.37
C THR A 176 -5.76 -2.63 10.40
N LEU A 177 -6.59 -2.66 9.35
CA LEU A 177 -7.68 -3.63 9.23
C LEU A 177 -7.19 -5.04 8.87
N ALA A 178 -6.15 -5.15 8.06
CA ALA A 178 -5.58 -6.44 7.63
C ALA A 178 -4.91 -7.21 8.78
N LEU A 179 -4.10 -6.51 9.58
CA LEU A 179 -3.18 -7.15 10.52
C LEU A 179 -3.85 -8.02 11.61
N PRO A 180 -4.96 -7.63 12.26
CA PRO A 180 -5.56 -8.43 13.32
C PRO A 180 -6.05 -9.80 12.82
N SER A 181 -6.79 -9.82 11.72
CA SER A 181 -7.33 -11.06 11.12
C SER A 181 -6.22 -11.91 10.49
N PHE A 182 -5.25 -11.29 9.82
CA PHE A 182 -4.04 -11.97 9.34
C PHE A 182 -3.28 -12.66 10.47
N ARG A 183 -2.95 -11.93 11.55
CA ARG A 183 -2.22 -12.49 12.71
C ARG A 183 -2.96 -13.65 13.34
N LYS A 184 -4.29 -13.54 13.50
CA LYS A 184 -5.11 -14.63 14.02
C LYS A 184 -5.06 -15.86 13.12
N ALA A 185 -5.16 -15.69 11.81
CA ALA A 185 -5.09 -16.79 10.85
C ALA A 185 -3.70 -17.43 10.78
N LEU A 186 -2.63 -16.64 10.95
CA LEU A 186 -1.25 -17.12 10.94
C LEU A 186 -0.90 -18.01 12.15
N LEU A 187 -1.62 -17.89 13.27
CA LEU A 187 -1.46 -18.77 14.44
C LEU A 187 -2.00 -20.19 14.20
N SER A 188 -2.82 -20.40 13.18
CA SER A 188 -3.36 -21.72 12.84
C SER A 188 -3.51 -21.87 11.33
N PRO A 189 -2.39 -22.00 10.59
CA PRO A 189 -2.43 -22.17 9.15
C PRO A 189 -3.08 -23.50 8.75
N THR A 190 -3.79 -23.50 7.63
CA THR A 190 -4.47 -24.67 7.06
C THR A 190 -4.11 -24.80 5.59
N ALA A 191 -4.36 -25.97 5.00
CA ALA A 191 -4.15 -26.17 3.56
C ALA A 191 -5.00 -25.21 2.71
N GLU A 192 -6.17 -24.78 3.22
CA GLU A 192 -7.07 -23.87 2.52
C GLU A 192 -6.57 -22.42 2.53
N ASN A 193 -6.02 -21.94 3.66
CA ASN A 193 -5.63 -20.54 3.81
C ASN A 193 -4.13 -20.27 3.56
N CYS A 194 -3.30 -21.31 3.42
CA CYS A 194 -1.85 -21.16 3.33
C CYS A 194 -1.39 -20.25 2.18
N CYS A 195 -2.06 -20.29 1.02
CA CYS A 195 -1.75 -19.42 -0.11
C CYS A 195 -2.09 -17.96 0.18
N ALA A 196 -3.22 -17.69 0.86
CA ALA A 196 -3.61 -16.35 1.26
C ALA A 196 -2.68 -15.77 2.33
N LEU A 197 -2.25 -16.61 3.28
CA LEU A 197 -1.27 -16.23 4.30
C LEU A 197 0.10 -15.93 3.69
N PHE A 198 0.55 -16.74 2.72
CA PHE A 198 1.79 -16.48 1.99
C PHE A 198 1.72 -15.15 1.24
N ALA A 199 0.69 -14.96 0.40
CA ALA A 199 0.50 -13.73 -0.37
C ALA A 199 0.42 -12.49 0.54
N SER A 200 -0.28 -12.59 1.67
CA SER A 200 -0.39 -11.50 2.64
C SER A 200 0.96 -11.21 3.30
N SER A 201 1.73 -12.24 3.64
CA SER A 201 3.08 -12.08 4.17
C SER A 201 3.97 -11.35 3.16
N SER A 202 3.96 -11.77 1.90
CA SER A 202 4.73 -11.12 0.83
C SER A 202 4.33 -9.65 0.63
N ILE A 203 3.03 -9.33 0.66
CA ILE A 203 2.54 -7.95 0.60
C ILE A 203 3.03 -7.14 1.81
N ILE A 204 2.93 -7.68 3.02
CA ILE A 204 3.39 -7.03 4.25
C ILE A 204 4.89 -6.78 4.21
N MET A 205 5.67 -7.71 3.66
CA MET A 205 7.12 -7.57 3.49
C MET A 205 7.46 -6.40 2.55
N VAL A 206 6.77 -6.28 1.40
CA VAL A 206 6.95 -5.14 0.49
C VAL A 206 6.45 -3.85 1.13
N TYR A 207 5.30 -3.88 1.78
CA TYR A 207 4.71 -2.75 2.49
C TYR A 207 5.66 -2.19 3.56
N THR A 208 6.31 -3.06 4.33
CA THR A 208 7.21 -2.68 5.42
C THR A 208 8.47 -2.01 4.87
N PHE A 209 8.98 -2.51 3.73
CA PHE A 209 10.01 -1.81 2.98
C PHE A 209 9.50 -0.53 2.32
N ALA A 210 8.24 -0.39 1.95
CA ALA A 210 7.75 0.84 1.31
C ALA A 210 7.39 1.93 2.33
N SER A 211 7.01 1.54 3.55
CA SER A 211 6.46 2.45 4.55
C SER A 211 7.51 3.43 5.06
N PRO A 212 7.17 4.74 5.18
CA PRO A 212 8.05 5.70 5.82
C PRO A 212 8.25 5.34 7.30
N ALA A 213 9.42 5.64 7.83
CA ALA A 213 9.66 5.62 9.27
C ALA A 213 8.69 6.59 9.97
N GLU A 214 8.21 6.25 11.16
CA GLU A 214 7.31 7.13 11.90
C GLU A 214 8.05 8.40 12.34
N PRO A 215 7.47 9.60 12.10
CA PRO A 215 8.11 10.88 12.43
C PRO A 215 8.37 11.07 13.93
N ASP A 216 7.65 10.32 14.77
CA ASP A 216 7.78 10.37 16.23
C ASP A 216 8.82 9.39 16.80
N SER A 217 9.63 8.72 15.96
CA SER A 217 10.74 7.88 16.42
C SER A 217 11.96 8.78 16.74
N PRO A 218 12.23 9.15 18.01
CA PRO A 218 13.18 10.22 18.35
C PRO A 218 14.65 9.75 18.33
N GLY A 219 14.96 8.72 17.56
CA GLY A 219 16.24 8.01 17.62
C GLY A 219 17.16 8.34 16.45
N ILE A 220 18.43 8.56 16.77
CA ILE A 220 19.54 8.24 15.85
C ILE A 220 19.34 6.75 15.50
N SER A 221 19.13 6.41 14.22
CA SER A 221 18.89 5.04 13.68
C SER A 221 17.44 4.63 13.34
N ALA A 222 16.61 5.52 12.78
CA ALA A 222 15.24 5.19 12.39
C ALA A 222 15.16 4.13 11.26
N THR A 223 16.05 4.20 10.28
CA THR A 223 16.10 3.25 9.15
C THR A 223 16.58 1.87 9.60
N LEU A 224 17.63 1.81 10.40
CA LEU A 224 18.16 0.58 10.98
C LEU A 224 17.09 -0.14 11.81
N ASN A 225 16.40 0.58 12.69
CA ASN A 225 15.30 0.01 13.47
C ASN A 225 14.17 -0.52 12.57
N SER A 226 13.82 0.23 11.52
CA SER A 226 12.82 -0.24 10.53
C SER A 226 13.26 -1.53 9.84
N VAL A 227 14.55 -1.69 9.52
CA VAL A 227 15.08 -2.92 8.89
C VAL A 227 15.14 -4.08 9.90
N ILE A 228 15.49 -3.83 11.16
CA ILE A 228 15.46 -4.85 12.22
C ILE A 228 14.02 -5.33 12.47
N GLU A 229 13.04 -4.42 12.54
CA GLU A 229 11.63 -4.77 12.68
C GLU A 229 11.10 -5.53 11.46
N LEU A 230 11.55 -5.16 10.27
CA LEU A 230 11.29 -5.93 9.07
C LEU A 230 11.78 -7.38 9.21
N PHE A 231 12.99 -7.62 9.72
CA PHE A 231 13.53 -8.99 9.86
C PHE A 231 12.60 -9.84 10.75
N LYS A 232 12.10 -9.26 11.85
CA LYS A 232 11.14 -9.93 12.73
C LYS A 232 9.81 -10.20 12.04
N LEU A 233 9.28 -9.21 11.33
CA LEU A 233 7.98 -9.31 10.69
C LEU A 233 7.97 -10.31 9.52
N CYS A 234 9.06 -10.38 8.75
CA CYS A 234 9.23 -11.35 7.67
C CYS A 234 9.17 -12.80 8.18
N ARG A 235 9.68 -13.07 9.40
CA ARG A 235 9.69 -14.43 9.99
C ARG A 235 8.31 -14.99 10.32
N GLY A 236 7.25 -14.17 10.29
CA GLY A 236 5.88 -14.69 10.36
C GLY A 236 5.61 -15.75 9.28
N ILE A 237 6.29 -15.66 8.14
CA ILE A 237 6.20 -16.64 7.04
C ILE A 237 6.70 -18.04 7.44
N MET A 238 7.57 -18.15 8.45
CA MET A 238 8.08 -19.43 8.94
C MET A 238 6.98 -20.31 9.52
N ALA A 239 5.85 -19.73 9.98
CA ALA A 239 4.68 -20.50 10.39
C ALA A 239 4.07 -21.35 9.25
N LEU A 240 4.42 -21.05 8.00
CA LEU A 240 3.93 -21.75 6.81
C LEU A 240 4.87 -22.88 6.34
N GLU A 241 5.94 -23.19 7.07
CA GLU A 241 6.97 -24.17 6.67
C GLU A 241 6.35 -25.52 6.24
N SER A 242 5.44 -26.07 7.04
CA SER A 242 4.74 -27.33 6.76
C SER A 242 3.82 -27.29 5.52
N PHE A 243 3.49 -26.10 5.01
CA PHE A 243 2.61 -25.88 3.86
C PHE A 243 3.37 -25.47 2.60
N MET A 244 4.70 -25.29 2.66
CA MET A 244 5.49 -24.78 1.54
C MET A 244 5.33 -25.64 0.28
N VAL A 245 5.27 -26.96 0.42
CA VAL A 245 5.02 -27.87 -0.71
C VAL A 245 3.64 -27.63 -1.35
N THR A 246 2.61 -27.40 -0.54
CA THR A 246 1.26 -27.09 -1.04
C THR A 246 1.26 -25.75 -1.77
N ILE A 247 1.90 -24.73 -1.21
CA ILE A 247 1.97 -23.38 -1.79
C ILE A 247 2.75 -23.42 -3.12
N GLN A 248 3.85 -24.16 -3.19
CA GLN A 248 4.64 -24.36 -4.42
C GLN A 248 3.89 -25.11 -5.53
N ASN A 249 2.86 -25.87 -5.17
CA ASN A 249 1.98 -26.59 -6.11
C ASN A 249 0.64 -25.88 -6.34
N SER A 250 0.56 -24.59 -6.02
CA SER A 250 -0.62 -23.73 -6.21
C SER A 250 -0.41 -22.76 -7.39
N PRO A 251 -1.39 -21.89 -7.71
CA PRO A 251 -1.19 -20.78 -8.66
C PRO A 251 -0.01 -19.86 -8.30
N LEU A 252 0.43 -19.85 -7.04
CA LEU A 252 1.59 -19.06 -6.59
C LEU A 252 2.95 -19.67 -6.98
N ARG A 253 2.97 -20.86 -7.63
CA ARG A 253 4.19 -21.55 -8.07
C ARG A 253 5.23 -20.65 -8.75
N PRO A 254 4.88 -19.72 -9.66
CA PRO A 254 5.87 -18.86 -10.31
C PRO A 254 6.69 -17.99 -9.34
N LEU A 255 6.21 -17.75 -8.13
CA LEU A 255 6.95 -17.03 -7.08
C LEU A 255 8.08 -17.87 -6.45
N PHE A 256 8.12 -19.19 -6.69
CA PHE A 256 9.07 -20.14 -6.10
C PHE A 256 10.07 -20.66 -7.15
N ARG A 257 10.81 -19.75 -7.77
CA ARG A 257 11.88 -20.13 -8.69
C ARG A 257 13.03 -20.82 -7.96
N GLN A 258 13.72 -21.71 -8.69
CA GLN A 258 14.85 -22.49 -8.19
C GLN A 258 16.00 -21.61 -7.64
N GLU A 259 16.08 -20.37 -8.11
CA GLU A 259 17.02 -19.33 -7.66
C GLU A 259 16.86 -18.92 -6.18
N PHE A 260 15.68 -19.16 -5.59
CA PHE A 260 15.46 -18.97 -4.15
C PHE A 260 15.90 -20.17 -3.30
N ALA A 261 16.23 -21.29 -3.95
CA ALA A 261 16.50 -22.57 -3.30
C ALA A 261 17.78 -23.22 -3.81
N VAL A 262 18.71 -22.44 -4.41
CA VAL A 262 19.91 -22.96 -5.07
C VAL A 262 20.64 -23.93 -4.15
N PRO A 263 20.62 -25.25 -4.44
CA PRO A 263 21.63 -26.13 -3.91
C PRO A 263 22.94 -25.69 -4.55
N ILE A 264 23.98 -25.49 -3.75
CA ILE A 264 25.34 -25.03 -4.12
C ILE A 264 25.90 -25.76 -5.38
N SER A 265 25.36 -26.92 -5.74
CA SER A 265 25.77 -27.78 -6.86
C SER A 265 25.37 -27.32 -8.27
N VAL A 266 24.64 -26.21 -8.46
CA VAL A 266 24.30 -25.68 -9.80
C VAL A 266 24.59 -24.17 -9.87
N ALA A 267 25.77 -23.75 -9.39
CA ALA A 267 26.26 -22.41 -9.69
C ALA A 267 26.40 -22.26 -11.22
N LYS A 268 26.02 -21.10 -11.76
CA LYS A 268 26.28 -20.78 -13.17
C LYS A 268 27.79 -20.85 -13.41
N GLU A 269 28.19 -21.31 -14.59
CA GLU A 269 29.60 -21.28 -15.02
C GLU A 269 30.15 -19.84 -14.99
N GLU A 270 29.30 -18.85 -15.32
CA GLU A 270 29.60 -17.42 -15.20
C GLU A 270 28.54 -16.71 -14.35
N PRO A 271 28.88 -16.24 -13.14
CA PRO A 271 28.00 -15.38 -12.33
C PRO A 271 27.76 -14.02 -12.98
N ASN A 272 26.71 -13.33 -12.53
CA ASN A 272 26.33 -12.00 -13.04
C ASN A 272 27.39 -10.91 -12.74
N ASN A 273 28.32 -11.17 -11.81
CA ASN A 273 29.38 -10.26 -11.35
C ASN A 273 28.83 -8.89 -10.89
N LEU A 274 27.75 -8.91 -10.12
CA LEU A 274 27.07 -7.71 -9.60
C LEU A 274 27.87 -7.04 -8.46
N PHE A 275 28.68 -7.82 -7.74
CA PHE A 275 29.44 -7.39 -6.58
C PHE A 275 30.91 -7.78 -6.73
N SER A 276 31.73 -6.87 -7.26
CA SER A 276 33.17 -7.11 -7.43
C SER A 276 33.85 -7.42 -6.09
N ASP A 277 34.74 -8.42 -6.08
CA ASP A 277 35.55 -8.83 -4.92
C ASP A 277 34.76 -9.35 -3.70
N ILE A 278 33.44 -9.55 -3.79
CA ILE A 278 32.62 -9.98 -2.65
C ILE A 278 33.14 -11.25 -1.97
N GLY A 279 33.64 -12.22 -2.74
CA GLY A 279 34.21 -13.46 -2.17
C GLY A 279 35.42 -13.20 -1.25
N ILE A 280 36.30 -12.27 -1.62
CA ILE A 280 37.45 -11.87 -0.81
C ILE A 280 36.97 -11.16 0.46
N GLN A 281 36.01 -10.26 0.33
CA GLN A 281 35.47 -9.52 1.48
C GLN A 281 34.78 -10.43 2.49
N LEU A 282 33.98 -11.40 2.03
CA LEU A 282 33.33 -12.37 2.91
C LEU A 282 34.35 -13.23 3.65
N GLN A 283 35.44 -13.63 2.99
CA GLN A 283 36.55 -14.34 3.66
C GLN A 283 37.21 -13.48 4.73
N GLN A 284 37.44 -12.18 4.46
CA GLN A 284 37.99 -11.25 5.45
C GLN A 284 37.04 -11.04 6.63
N LEU A 285 35.72 -11.00 6.39
CA LEU A 285 34.71 -10.90 7.44
C LEU A 285 34.70 -12.12 8.37
N THR A 286 35.02 -13.32 7.88
CA THR A 286 35.16 -14.52 8.73
C THR A 286 36.24 -14.29 9.80
N TYR A 287 37.43 -13.83 9.38
CA TYR A 287 38.51 -13.53 10.32
C TYR A 287 38.14 -12.39 11.27
N PHE A 288 37.43 -11.37 10.79
CA PHE A 288 36.93 -10.27 11.62
C PHE A 288 35.99 -10.76 12.74
N VAL A 289 35.00 -11.59 12.40
CA VAL A 289 34.05 -12.13 13.38
C VAL A 289 34.77 -12.99 14.43
N GLU A 290 35.76 -13.78 14.01
CA GLU A 290 36.57 -14.60 14.93
C GLU A 290 37.43 -13.75 15.88
N ALA A 291 37.99 -12.64 15.38
CA ALA A 291 38.90 -11.80 16.15
C ALA A 291 38.20 -10.78 17.07
N GLU A 292 37.14 -10.12 16.59
CA GLU A 292 36.50 -8.99 17.28
C GLU A 292 35.37 -9.39 18.23
N VAL A 293 34.85 -10.63 18.12
CA VAL A 293 33.74 -11.10 18.96
C VAL A 293 34.26 -12.13 19.97
N PRO A 294 34.62 -11.72 21.20
CA PRO A 294 35.21 -12.62 22.19
C PRO A 294 34.19 -13.63 22.76
N ASP A 295 32.93 -13.22 22.86
CA ASP A 295 31.85 -14.07 23.37
C ASP A 295 31.47 -15.16 22.37
N LEU A 296 31.39 -16.41 22.83
CA LEU A 296 31.17 -17.57 21.98
C LEU A 296 29.76 -17.60 21.38
N GLU A 297 28.74 -17.20 22.15
CA GLU A 297 27.35 -17.20 21.67
C GLU A 297 27.15 -16.12 20.62
N GLN A 298 27.66 -14.91 20.88
CA GLN A 298 27.65 -13.81 19.91
C GLN A 298 28.41 -14.17 18.64
N ARG A 299 29.58 -14.80 18.77
CA ARG A 299 30.37 -15.25 17.62
C ARG A 299 29.60 -16.27 16.81
N THR A 300 28.95 -17.24 17.45
CA THR A 300 28.13 -18.26 16.77
C THR A 300 26.94 -17.63 16.03
N ALA A 301 26.30 -16.61 16.61
CA ALA A 301 25.24 -15.82 15.96
C ALA A 301 25.76 -15.09 14.72
N CYS A 302 26.87 -14.36 14.84
CA CYS A 302 27.48 -13.62 13.74
C CYS A 302 28.03 -14.53 12.64
N SER A 303 28.69 -15.65 12.98
CA SER A 303 29.19 -16.62 12.00
C SER A 303 28.06 -17.28 11.20
N HIS A 304 26.95 -17.64 11.87
CA HIS A 304 25.75 -18.11 11.16
C HIS A 304 25.22 -17.04 10.21
N ALA A 305 25.06 -15.80 10.69
CA ALA A 305 24.56 -14.71 9.87
C ALA A 305 25.47 -14.39 8.67
N LEU A 306 26.79 -14.46 8.85
CA LEU A 306 27.77 -14.30 7.77
C LEU A 306 27.64 -15.42 6.73
N HIS A 307 27.51 -16.68 7.14
CA HIS A 307 27.30 -17.79 6.21
C HIS A 307 26.00 -17.63 5.41
N GLN A 308 24.92 -17.19 6.05
CA GLN A 308 23.67 -16.88 5.35
C GLN A 308 23.79 -15.66 4.42
N LEU A 309 24.63 -14.69 4.77
CA LEU A 309 24.90 -13.52 3.93
C LEU A 309 25.65 -13.92 2.67
N GLU A 310 26.68 -14.77 2.81
CA GLU A 310 27.39 -15.38 1.69
C GLU A 310 26.44 -16.16 0.78
N PHE A 311 25.55 -16.98 1.35
CA PHE A 311 24.53 -17.69 0.59
C PHE A 311 23.61 -16.73 -0.18
N SER A 312 23.16 -15.66 0.46
CA SER A 312 22.32 -14.62 -0.15
C SER A 312 23.00 -13.94 -1.33
N PHE A 313 24.27 -13.53 -1.20
CA PHE A 313 25.06 -12.99 -2.31
C PHE A 313 25.20 -14.01 -3.46
N LYS A 314 25.51 -15.27 -3.15
CA LYS A 314 25.60 -16.34 -4.16
C LYS A 314 24.29 -16.52 -4.92
N CYS A 315 23.14 -16.52 -4.25
CA CYS A 315 21.84 -16.63 -4.90
C CYS A 315 21.61 -15.47 -5.90
N ILE A 316 21.96 -14.24 -5.53
CA ILE A 316 21.80 -13.07 -6.40
C ILE A 316 22.77 -13.09 -7.58
N GLU A 317 24.03 -13.45 -7.34
CA GLU A 317 25.05 -13.57 -8.38
C GLU A 317 24.73 -14.67 -9.40
N ASN A 318 24.05 -15.73 -8.99
CA ASN A 318 23.69 -16.85 -9.86
C ASN A 318 22.25 -16.77 -10.42
N ALA A 319 21.48 -15.76 -9.99
CA ALA A 319 20.11 -15.55 -10.45
C ALA A 319 20.04 -15.39 -11.97
N GLU A 320 18.93 -15.79 -12.56
CA GLU A 320 18.60 -15.36 -13.91
C GLU A 320 18.16 -13.89 -13.86
N LEU A 321 18.53 -13.13 -14.90
CA LEU A 321 18.12 -11.75 -15.01
C LEU A 321 16.75 -11.66 -15.72
N PRO A 322 15.88 -10.72 -15.33
CA PRO A 322 16.10 -9.70 -14.29
C PRO A 322 15.94 -10.25 -12.87
N LEU A 323 16.65 -9.62 -11.91
CA LEU A 323 16.54 -9.92 -10.48
C LEU A 323 15.15 -9.55 -9.95
N GLU A 324 14.58 -10.41 -9.12
CA GLU A 324 13.28 -10.19 -8.48
C GLU A 324 13.42 -9.69 -7.05
N CYS A 325 12.59 -8.73 -6.65
CA CYS A 325 12.68 -8.10 -5.32
C CYS A 325 12.52 -9.07 -4.15
N GLY A 326 11.93 -10.25 -4.37
CA GLY A 326 11.88 -11.33 -3.37
C GLY A 326 13.26 -11.71 -2.82
N MET A 327 14.33 -11.52 -3.61
CA MET A 327 15.70 -11.86 -3.22
C MET A 327 16.26 -10.99 -2.10
N ILE A 328 15.69 -9.79 -1.90
CA ILE A 328 16.04 -8.89 -0.79
C ILE A 328 15.83 -9.55 0.57
N TYR A 329 14.92 -10.53 0.63
CA TYR A 329 14.50 -11.17 1.87
C TYR A 329 15.22 -12.48 2.18
N ILE A 330 16.09 -12.99 1.29
CA ILE A 330 16.83 -14.25 1.50
C ILE A 330 17.64 -14.20 2.81
N TRP A 331 18.41 -13.14 3.01
CA TRP A 331 19.20 -12.97 4.23
C TRP A 331 18.35 -12.70 5.48
N PRO A 332 17.40 -11.73 5.47
CA PRO A 332 16.49 -11.49 6.61
C PRO A 332 15.74 -12.74 7.10
N LEU A 333 15.34 -13.63 6.19
CA LEU A 333 14.60 -14.85 6.51
C LEU A 333 15.47 -15.99 7.04
N SER A 334 16.80 -15.94 6.83
CA SER A 334 17.72 -17.05 7.14
C SER A 334 18.58 -16.83 8.40
N VAL A 335 18.73 -15.58 8.86
CA VAL A 335 19.42 -15.29 10.13
C VAL A 335 18.64 -15.83 11.34
N ARG A 336 19.30 -16.02 12.49
CA ARG A 336 18.67 -16.49 13.74
C ARG A 336 18.20 -15.32 14.61
N GLU A 337 17.33 -15.58 15.60
CA GLU A 337 16.80 -14.53 16.49
C GLU A 337 17.89 -13.89 17.36
N ASP A 338 18.91 -14.64 17.73
CA ASP A 338 20.07 -14.14 18.48
C ASP A 338 20.84 -13.07 17.69
N PHE A 339 21.02 -13.24 16.38
CA PHE A 339 21.60 -12.21 15.52
C PHE A 339 20.73 -10.94 15.44
N ILE A 340 19.40 -11.09 15.36
CA ILE A 340 18.47 -9.95 15.37
C ILE A 340 18.56 -9.20 16.70
N PHE A 341 18.68 -9.93 17.81
CA PHE A 341 18.92 -9.34 19.12
C PHE A 341 20.24 -8.55 19.16
N LEU A 342 21.34 -9.11 18.65
CA LEU A 342 22.63 -8.42 18.56
C LEU A 342 22.58 -7.15 17.70
N SER A 343 21.82 -7.19 16.62
CA SER A 343 21.62 -6.01 15.76
C SER A 343 20.90 -4.89 16.51
N LYS A 344 19.93 -5.25 17.37
CA LYS A 344 19.19 -4.29 18.22
C LYS A 344 20.08 -3.71 19.33
N GLU A 345 20.97 -4.53 19.89
CA GLU A 345 21.96 -4.10 20.89
C GLU A 345 23.15 -3.35 20.27
N MET A 346 23.07 -2.96 18.99
CA MET A 346 24.12 -2.22 18.28
C MET A 346 25.49 -2.93 18.33
N ASN A 347 25.49 -4.26 18.32
CA ASN A 347 26.72 -5.05 18.33
C ASN A 347 27.56 -4.74 17.08
N VAL A 348 28.85 -4.47 17.30
CA VAL A 348 29.79 -4.08 16.27
C VAL A 348 29.82 -5.04 15.08
N ALA A 349 29.93 -6.35 15.33
CA ALA A 349 30.00 -7.33 14.25
C ALA A 349 28.67 -7.45 13.51
N ALA A 350 27.55 -7.40 14.23
CA ALA A 350 26.23 -7.41 13.61
C ALA A 350 26.02 -6.20 12.69
N LEU A 351 26.40 -5.00 13.13
CA LEU A 351 26.31 -3.78 12.34
C LEU A 351 27.21 -3.81 11.10
N VAL A 352 28.43 -4.38 11.19
CA VAL A 352 29.29 -4.58 10.01
C VAL A 352 28.60 -5.52 9.00
N LEU A 353 28.02 -6.64 9.43
CA LEU A 353 27.28 -7.53 8.53
C LEU A 353 26.04 -6.85 7.91
N MET A 354 25.34 -6.02 8.68
CA MET A 354 24.23 -5.19 8.19
C MET A 354 24.68 -4.17 7.12
N ALA A 355 25.92 -3.65 7.20
CA ALA A 355 26.47 -2.77 6.16
C ALA A 355 26.65 -3.52 4.83
N TYR A 356 27.05 -4.80 4.87
CA TYR A 356 27.13 -5.62 3.65
C TYR A 356 25.74 -5.94 3.10
N TYR A 357 24.76 -6.19 3.96
CA TYR A 357 23.37 -6.29 3.51
C TYR A 357 22.88 -5.00 2.83
N SER A 358 23.27 -3.82 3.33
CA SER A 358 22.93 -2.55 2.67
C SER A 358 23.52 -2.44 1.25
N ALA A 359 24.71 -3.00 1.00
CA ALA A 359 25.27 -3.08 -0.34
C ALA A 359 24.46 -4.04 -1.25
N GLN A 360 23.97 -5.16 -0.71
CA GLN A 360 23.07 -6.08 -1.43
C GLN A 360 21.80 -5.37 -1.91
N LEU A 361 21.25 -4.44 -1.12
CA LEU A 361 20.05 -3.67 -1.48
C LEU A 361 20.25 -2.78 -2.73
N CYS A 362 21.48 -2.36 -3.04
CA CYS A 362 21.76 -1.52 -4.21
C CYS A 362 21.41 -2.21 -5.54
N ALA A 363 21.53 -3.54 -5.62
CA ALA A 363 21.12 -4.31 -6.81
C ALA A 363 19.60 -4.24 -7.09
N PHE A 364 18.82 -3.75 -6.14
CA PHE A 364 17.36 -3.63 -6.22
C PHE A 364 16.86 -2.18 -6.13
N ARG A 365 17.75 -1.19 -6.25
CA ARG A 365 17.42 0.24 -6.09
C ARG A 365 16.33 0.76 -7.02
N ASP A 366 16.14 0.12 -8.18
CA ASP A 366 15.13 0.52 -9.17
C ASP A 366 13.70 0.16 -8.73
N TYR A 367 13.54 -0.71 -7.73
CA TYR A 367 12.24 -0.91 -7.11
C TYR A 367 11.89 0.32 -6.28
N TRP A 368 10.72 0.90 -6.54
CA TRP A 368 10.27 2.16 -5.94
C TRP A 368 10.28 2.18 -4.40
N PHE A 369 10.09 1.01 -3.78
CA PHE A 369 10.08 0.84 -2.32
C PHE A 369 11.47 0.61 -1.71
N VAL A 370 12.48 0.32 -2.53
CA VAL A 370 13.89 0.18 -2.11
C VAL A 370 14.57 1.54 -2.18
N GLY A 371 14.60 2.17 -3.36
CA GLY A 371 15.14 3.50 -3.57
C GLY A 371 16.46 3.76 -2.84
N GLN A 372 16.49 4.78 -1.99
CA GLN A 372 17.70 5.22 -1.25
C GLN A 372 17.95 4.47 0.08
N ARG A 373 17.23 3.38 0.35
CA ARG A 373 17.34 2.67 1.64
C ARG A 373 18.71 2.08 1.90
N ALA A 374 19.41 1.66 0.85
CA ALA A 374 20.79 1.21 0.95
C ALA A 374 21.69 2.31 1.55
N GLN A 375 21.63 3.52 0.99
CA GLN A 375 22.39 4.67 1.46
C GLN A 375 22.00 5.10 2.87
N MET A 376 20.70 5.13 3.17
CA MET A 376 20.19 5.53 4.49
C MET A 376 20.63 4.54 5.58
N LEU A 377 20.44 3.24 5.34
CA LEU A 377 20.85 2.18 6.28
C LEU A 377 22.37 2.21 6.50
N PHE A 378 23.15 2.30 5.42
CA PHE A 378 24.61 2.38 5.53
C PHE A 378 25.08 3.61 6.31
N SER A 379 24.49 4.78 6.04
CA SER A 379 24.86 6.03 6.71
C SER A 379 24.61 5.96 8.22
N GLU A 380 23.48 5.39 8.64
CA GLU A 380 23.17 5.18 10.06
C GLU A 380 24.14 4.18 10.72
N ILE A 381 24.46 3.08 10.04
CA ILE A 381 25.43 2.09 10.53
C ILE A 381 26.83 2.70 10.66
N ALA A 382 27.30 3.41 9.63
CA ALA A 382 28.62 4.03 9.63
C ALA A 382 28.74 5.11 10.71
N ALA A 383 27.65 5.84 11.01
CA ALA A 383 27.61 6.81 12.10
C ALA A 383 27.61 6.16 13.49
N ALA A 384 27.06 4.94 13.62
CA ALA A 384 27.01 4.21 14.88
C ALA A 384 28.31 3.47 15.22
N LEU A 385 29.12 3.14 14.21
CA LEU A 385 30.34 2.35 14.39
C LEU A 385 31.57 3.22 14.74
N PRO A 386 32.45 2.77 15.65
CA PRO A 386 33.73 3.43 15.92
C PRO A 386 34.61 3.57 14.67
N GLY A 387 35.31 4.70 14.52
CA GLY A 387 36.15 4.99 13.35
C GLY A 387 37.26 3.97 13.07
N ARG A 388 37.70 3.19 14.07
CA ARG A 388 38.67 2.10 13.90
C ARG A 388 38.18 0.98 12.97
N LEU A 389 36.87 0.89 12.75
CA LEU A 389 36.23 -0.12 11.90
C LEU A 389 35.94 0.38 10.48
N SER A 390 36.35 1.62 10.15
CA SER A 390 36.12 2.23 8.84
C SER A 390 36.57 1.35 7.68
N THR A 391 37.70 0.65 7.83
CA THR A 391 38.23 -0.27 6.81
C THR A 391 37.25 -1.39 6.44
N TRP A 392 36.44 -1.87 7.40
CA TRP A 392 35.43 -2.90 7.17
C TRP A 392 34.19 -2.37 6.45
N LEU A 393 34.05 -1.04 6.37
CA LEU A 393 32.94 -0.35 5.72
C LEU A 393 33.31 0.19 4.33
N ASP A 394 34.59 0.14 3.93
CA ASP A 394 35.05 0.70 2.67
C ASP A 394 34.43 0.00 1.46
N TRP A 395 34.40 -1.34 1.46
CA TRP A 395 33.78 -2.11 0.38
C TRP A 395 32.27 -1.82 0.23
N PRO A 396 31.43 -1.96 1.28
CA PRO A 396 30.00 -1.66 1.13
C PRO A 396 29.77 -0.20 0.76
N LYS A 397 30.57 0.75 1.29
CA LYS A 397 30.52 2.16 0.86
C LYS A 397 30.77 2.30 -0.64
N ASN A 398 31.80 1.66 -1.17
CA ASN A 398 32.12 1.73 -2.59
C ASN A 398 30.97 1.17 -3.44
N VAL A 399 30.43 -0.01 -3.11
CA VAL A 399 29.27 -0.57 -3.84
C VAL A 399 28.07 0.38 -3.80
N ILE A 400 27.82 1.03 -2.66
CA ILE A 400 26.62 1.87 -2.47
C ILE A 400 26.71 3.22 -3.20
N TYR A 401 27.90 3.83 -3.25
CA TYR A 401 28.08 5.19 -3.77
C TYR A 401 28.79 5.26 -5.13
N HIS A 402 29.50 4.21 -5.55
CA HIS A 402 30.30 4.24 -6.78
C HIS A 402 29.48 3.92 -8.05
N ASP A 403 28.22 3.45 -7.90
CA ASP A 403 27.24 3.29 -8.98
C ASP A 403 26.35 4.54 -9.22
N LEU A 404 26.75 5.72 -8.73
CA LEU A 404 26.09 7.02 -9.02
C LEU A 404 26.61 7.68 -10.32
N GLY A 405 27.29 6.91 -11.16
CA GLY A 405 27.80 7.34 -12.46
C GLY A 405 26.98 6.85 -13.65
N MET A 406 25.67 7.11 -13.68
CA MET A 406 24.88 7.22 -14.91
C MET A 406 23.77 8.25 -14.74
#